data_AF-A0A9E3E455-F1
#
_entry.id   AF-A0A9E3E455-F1
#
_cell.length_a   1.000
_cell.length_b   1.000
_cell.length_c   1.000
_cell.angle_alpha   90.00
_cell.angle_beta   90.00
_cell.angle_gamma   90.00
#
_symmetry.space_group_name_H-M   'P 1'
#
loop_
_entity.id
_entity.type
_entity.pdbx_description
1 polymer ?
#
loop_
_entity_poly.entity_id
_entity_poly.type
_entity_poly.pdbx_seq_one_letter_code
_entity_poly.pdbx_strand_id
1 'polypeptide(L)'
;MNRWCLLIAGTAAMATAADHADKPLDFAPHLVAAINGKKLEPRKALLHPKTLACITPLSKPLIDESLSDQFRHNIAKDYQARADAIPADRPLALGDGVVLPVRPTHQVQLDWQDGPTHVTFVAQVAYADGAWREVWPCISDAKVPAMRAANEARRQQRQRAQSLAANLSPALRKELLALLAKGERIDAIKRYQEVSKEDLATSRAVIEAIK
;
A
#
# COMPACT_ATOMS: atom_id res chain seq x y z
N MET A 1 -53.41 34.95 -31.39
CA MET A 1 -53.82 33.59 -30.96
C MET A 1 -53.48 32.67 -32.13
N ASN A 2 -52.59 31.68 -32.11
CA ASN A 2 -52.00 30.88 -31.05
C ASN A 2 -50.55 30.48 -31.41
N ARG A 3 -49.71 30.41 -30.37
CA ARG A 3 -48.33 29.91 -30.34
C ARG A 3 -48.34 28.39 -30.43
N TRP A 4 -47.54 27.79 -31.31
CA TRP A 4 -47.08 26.39 -31.16
C TRP A 4 -45.55 26.36 -31.33
N CYS A 5 -44.84 26.46 -30.21
CA CYS A 5 -43.43 26.11 -30.13
C CYS A 5 -43.33 24.59 -29.89
N LEU A 6 -42.80 23.85 -30.85
CA LEU A 6 -42.38 22.47 -30.66
C LEU A 6 -41.09 22.45 -29.83
N LEU A 7 -41.22 22.01 -28.57
CA LEU A 7 -40.11 21.64 -27.70
C LEU A 7 -39.56 20.28 -28.15
N ILE A 8 -38.33 20.26 -28.67
CA ILE A 8 -37.57 19.03 -28.88
C ILE A 8 -36.99 18.63 -27.52
N ALA A 9 -37.60 17.63 -26.87
CA ALA A 9 -37.03 16.99 -25.71
C ALA A 9 -35.87 16.09 -26.16
N GLY A 10 -34.64 16.56 -26.02
CA GLY A 10 -33.45 15.73 -26.18
C GLY A 10 -33.35 14.74 -25.02
N THR A 11 -33.58 13.46 -25.29
CA THR A 11 -33.21 12.38 -24.37
C THR A 11 -31.70 12.29 -24.31
N ALA A 12 -31.10 12.81 -23.24
CA ALA A 12 -29.72 12.51 -22.90
C ALA A 12 -29.64 11.02 -22.57
N ALA A 13 -29.14 10.21 -23.51
CA ALA A 13 -28.76 8.84 -23.23
C ALA A 13 -27.61 8.87 -22.21
N MET A 14 -27.93 8.62 -20.94
CA MET A 14 -26.89 8.30 -19.97
C MET A 14 -26.23 7.00 -20.44
N ALA A 15 -24.99 7.09 -20.90
CA ALA A 15 -24.17 5.92 -21.14
C ALA A 15 -24.09 5.15 -19.82
N THR A 16 -24.79 4.03 -19.74
CA THR A 16 -24.56 3.05 -18.69
C THR A 16 -23.13 2.58 -18.88
N ALA A 17 -22.23 3.00 -17.99
CA ALA A 17 -20.90 2.43 -17.91
C ALA A 17 -21.08 0.91 -17.87
N ALA A 18 -20.47 0.19 -18.81
CA ALA A 18 -20.59 -1.25 -18.86
C ALA A 18 -20.13 -1.82 -17.51
N ASP A 19 -20.95 -2.68 -16.92
CA ASP A 19 -20.58 -3.42 -15.71
C ASP A 19 -19.40 -4.33 -16.05
N HIS A 20 -18.33 -4.23 -15.26
CA HIS A 20 -17.05 -4.92 -15.47
C HIS A 20 -16.66 -5.72 -14.22
N ALA A 21 -17.65 -6.28 -13.53
CA ALA A 21 -17.47 -7.18 -12.38
C ALA A 21 -16.66 -8.46 -12.70
N ASP A 22 -16.37 -8.74 -13.98
CA ASP A 22 -15.53 -9.83 -14.45
C ASP A 22 -14.04 -9.43 -14.65
N LYS A 23 -13.70 -8.15 -14.49
CA LYS A 23 -12.37 -7.59 -14.80
C LYS A 23 -11.66 -6.96 -13.59
N PRO A 24 -11.26 -7.75 -12.58
CA PRO A 24 -10.57 -7.23 -11.39
C PRO A 24 -9.26 -6.51 -11.69
N LEU A 25 -8.60 -6.84 -12.81
CA LEU A 25 -7.38 -6.17 -13.26
C LEU A 25 -7.58 -4.70 -13.67
N ASP A 26 -8.82 -4.27 -13.99
CA ASP A 26 -9.10 -2.88 -14.32
C ASP A 26 -8.82 -1.94 -13.12
N PHE A 27 -8.74 -2.48 -11.89
CA PHE A 27 -8.31 -1.73 -10.71
C PHE A 27 -6.85 -1.27 -10.76
N ALA A 28 -5.96 -2.07 -11.35
CA ALA A 28 -4.52 -1.85 -11.31
C ALA A 28 -4.07 -0.47 -11.83
N PRO A 29 -4.47 -0.02 -13.05
CA PRO A 29 -4.06 1.29 -13.56
C PRO A 29 -4.54 2.45 -12.69
N HIS A 30 -5.73 2.34 -12.08
CA HIS A 30 -6.24 3.36 -11.16
C HIS A 30 -5.41 3.44 -9.87
N LEU A 31 -5.04 2.29 -9.31
CA LEU A 31 -4.16 2.23 -8.14
C LEU A 31 -2.79 2.82 -8.44
N VAL A 32 -2.17 2.43 -9.57
CA VAL A 32 -0.87 2.96 -10.00
C VAL A 32 -0.92 4.47 -10.18
N ALA A 33 -1.94 4.99 -10.86
CA ALA A 33 -2.12 6.42 -11.05
C ALA A 33 -2.28 7.16 -9.71
N ALA A 34 -3.03 6.60 -8.76
CA ALA A 34 -3.23 7.22 -7.45
C ALA A 34 -1.96 7.22 -6.58
N ILE A 35 -1.19 6.13 -6.58
CA ILE A 35 0.09 6.03 -5.85
C ILE A 35 1.12 6.98 -6.46
N ASN A 36 1.33 6.92 -7.78
CA ASN A 36 2.31 7.76 -8.48
C ASN A 36 1.91 9.24 -8.49
N GLY A 37 0.61 9.54 -8.39
CA GLY A 37 0.09 10.89 -8.23
C GLY A 37 0.37 11.52 -6.88
N LYS A 38 0.77 10.73 -5.86
CA LYS A 38 1.16 11.16 -4.52
C LYS A 38 0.16 12.09 -3.82
N LYS A 39 -1.13 11.84 -4.05
CA LYS A 39 -2.23 12.62 -3.46
C LYS A 39 -3.14 11.70 -2.68
N LEU A 40 -3.41 12.08 -1.43
CA LEU A 40 -4.20 11.28 -0.50
C LEU A 40 -5.63 11.06 -1.00
N GLU A 41 -6.32 12.11 -1.45
CA GLU A 41 -7.74 12.02 -1.83
C GLU A 41 -7.99 11.06 -3.02
N PRO A 42 -7.28 11.13 -4.16
CA PRO A 42 -7.41 10.12 -5.22
C PRO A 42 -7.13 8.69 -4.74
N ARG A 43 -6.13 8.50 -3.87
CA ARG A 43 -5.78 7.18 -3.34
C ARG A 43 -6.85 6.64 -2.40
N LYS A 44 -7.41 7.51 -1.56
CA LYS A 44 -8.49 7.20 -0.63
C LYS A 44 -9.80 6.91 -1.35
N ALA A 45 -10.08 7.59 -2.47
CA ALA A 45 -11.26 7.35 -3.29
C ALA A 45 -11.31 5.93 -3.90
N LEU A 46 -10.16 5.23 -3.97
CA LEU A 46 -10.13 3.83 -4.43
C LEU A 46 -10.59 2.83 -3.36
N LEU A 47 -10.73 3.25 -2.11
CA LEU A 47 -11.25 2.38 -1.06
C LEU A 47 -12.73 2.10 -1.25
N HIS A 48 -13.16 0.91 -0.83
CA HIS A 48 -14.55 0.49 -0.87
C HIS A 48 -15.42 1.43 -0.01
N PRO A 49 -16.64 1.81 -0.45
CA PRO A 49 -17.51 2.71 0.32
C PRO A 49 -17.73 2.28 1.78
N LYS A 50 -17.91 0.97 2.03
CA LYS A 50 -18.01 0.44 3.41
C LYS A 50 -16.70 0.54 4.22
N THR A 51 -15.53 0.51 3.58
CA THR A 51 -14.26 0.82 4.22
C THR A 51 -14.18 2.30 4.57
N LEU A 52 -14.58 3.20 3.65
CA LEU A 52 -14.63 4.64 3.93
C LEU A 52 -15.57 4.97 5.09
N ALA A 53 -16.74 4.32 5.15
CA ALA A 53 -17.75 4.53 6.16
C ALA A 53 -17.32 4.13 7.59
N CYS A 54 -16.35 3.22 7.73
CA CYS A 54 -15.86 2.78 9.05
C CYS A 54 -14.60 3.53 9.54
N ILE A 55 -14.11 4.52 8.78
CA ILE A 55 -13.02 5.37 9.22
C ILE A 55 -13.57 6.35 10.27
N THR A 56 -13.11 6.23 11.51
CA THR A 56 -13.49 7.10 12.62
C THR A 56 -12.51 8.27 12.74
N PRO A 57 -12.84 9.34 13.50
CA PRO A 57 -11.88 10.39 13.81
C PRO A 57 -10.60 9.86 14.47
N LEU A 58 -10.70 8.77 15.24
CA LEU A 58 -9.56 8.13 15.89
C LEU A 58 -8.70 7.31 14.91
N SER A 59 -9.31 6.54 14.00
CA SER A 59 -8.56 5.71 13.05
C SER A 59 -8.08 6.49 11.82
N LYS A 60 -8.72 7.62 11.46
CA LYS A 60 -8.39 8.42 10.28
C LYS A 60 -6.89 8.75 10.13
N PRO A 61 -6.17 9.26 11.17
CA PRO A 61 -4.74 9.54 11.02
C PRO A 61 -3.90 8.30 10.69
N LEU A 62 -4.25 7.12 11.24
CA LEU A 62 -3.55 5.87 10.93
C LEU A 62 -3.76 5.43 9.48
N ILE A 63 -5.00 5.56 8.99
CA ILE A 63 -5.34 5.22 7.61
C ILE A 63 -4.67 6.19 6.64
N ASP A 64 -4.75 7.49 6.89
CA ASP A 64 -4.15 8.51 6.04
C ASP A 64 -2.61 8.37 6.00
N GLU A 65 -1.96 8.06 7.14
CA GLU A 65 -0.53 7.75 7.21
C GLU A 65 -0.20 6.51 6.36
N SER A 66 -0.96 5.43 6.52
CA SER A 66 -0.74 4.16 5.80
C SER A 66 -0.95 4.28 4.29
N LEU A 67 -1.89 5.12 3.84
CA LEU A 67 -2.06 5.43 2.42
C LEU A 67 -0.90 6.29 1.91
N SER A 68 -0.50 7.30 2.68
CA SER A 68 0.58 8.21 2.29
C SER A 68 1.95 7.55 2.24
N ASP A 69 2.19 6.56 3.10
CA ASP A 69 3.42 5.76 3.12
C ASP A 69 3.66 5.02 1.79
N GLN A 70 2.61 4.75 1.01
CA GLN A 70 2.72 4.15 -0.32
C GLN A 70 3.35 5.11 -1.35
N PHE A 71 3.23 6.42 -1.16
CA PHE A 71 3.74 7.45 -2.08
C PHE A 71 5.27 7.58 -2.10
N ARG A 72 5.96 6.85 -1.20
CA ARG A 72 7.42 6.70 -1.27
C ARG A 72 7.86 5.95 -2.52
N HIS A 73 6.98 5.12 -3.08
CA HIS A 73 7.24 4.36 -4.29
C HIS A 73 6.87 5.18 -5.54
N ASN A 74 7.54 4.83 -6.64
CA ASN A 74 7.13 5.22 -7.98
C ASN A 74 7.00 3.94 -8.80
N ILE A 75 5.77 3.46 -8.99
CA ILE A 75 5.51 2.21 -9.69
C ILE A 75 5.88 2.41 -11.16
N ALA A 76 6.81 1.58 -11.65
CA ALA A 76 7.33 1.66 -13.00
C ALA A 76 6.24 1.38 -14.04
N LYS A 77 6.37 1.90 -15.26
CA LYS A 77 5.34 1.75 -16.32
C LYS A 77 5.16 0.30 -16.78
N ASP A 78 6.20 -0.51 -16.64
CA ASP A 78 6.30 -1.92 -17.01
C ASP A 78 6.00 -2.88 -15.84
N TYR A 79 5.31 -2.38 -14.80
CA TYR A 79 4.81 -3.22 -13.72
C TYR A 79 4.01 -4.41 -14.25
N GLN A 80 4.15 -5.54 -13.58
CA GLN A 80 3.34 -6.73 -13.83
C GLN A 80 2.13 -6.70 -12.91
N ALA A 81 0.97 -7.07 -13.44
CA ALA A 81 -0.26 -7.16 -12.65
C ALA A 81 -0.93 -8.51 -12.87
N ARG A 82 -1.44 -9.09 -11.78
CA ARG A 82 -2.26 -10.30 -11.80
C ARG A 82 -3.42 -10.16 -10.83
N ALA A 83 -4.52 -10.84 -11.14
CA ALA A 83 -5.66 -10.92 -10.26
C ALA A 83 -6.02 -12.38 -10.01
N ASP A 84 -6.24 -12.70 -8.73
CA ASP A 84 -6.62 -14.04 -8.30
C ASP A 84 -7.95 -13.96 -7.54
N ALA A 85 -8.87 -14.88 -7.83
CA ALA A 85 -10.07 -15.01 -7.02
C ALA A 85 -9.72 -15.47 -5.60
N ILE A 86 -10.41 -14.91 -4.61
CA ILE A 86 -10.39 -15.36 -3.23
C ILE A 86 -11.57 -16.33 -3.07
N PRO A 87 -11.33 -17.63 -2.88
CA PRO A 87 -12.40 -18.60 -2.68
C PRO A 87 -13.31 -18.18 -1.52
N ALA A 88 -14.62 -18.37 -1.68
CA ALA A 88 -15.61 -17.93 -0.69
C ALA A 88 -15.42 -18.59 0.69
N ASP A 89 -14.91 -19.82 0.69
CA ASP A 89 -14.62 -20.65 1.86
C ASP A 89 -13.24 -20.40 2.47
N ARG A 90 -12.33 -19.71 1.78
CA ARG A 90 -10.99 -19.41 2.29
C ARG A 90 -11.07 -18.52 3.54
N PRO A 91 -10.55 -18.95 4.71
CA PRO A 91 -10.46 -18.07 5.87
C PRO A 91 -9.59 -16.85 5.56
N LEU A 92 -10.04 -15.66 5.97
CA LEU A 92 -9.26 -14.43 5.87
C LEU A 92 -8.66 -14.15 7.25
N ALA A 93 -7.34 -14.27 7.36
CA ALA A 93 -6.62 -14.00 8.59
C ALA A 93 -6.67 -12.49 8.89
N LEU A 94 -7.28 -12.14 10.03
CA LEU A 94 -7.35 -10.79 10.56
C LEU A 94 -6.81 -10.81 11.99
N GLY A 95 -6.14 -9.75 12.40
CA GLY A 95 -5.70 -9.60 13.79
C GLY A 95 -6.84 -9.15 14.70
N ASP A 96 -6.65 -9.29 16.01
CA ASP A 96 -7.63 -8.83 17.00
C ASP A 96 -7.90 -7.33 16.87
N GLY A 97 -9.18 -6.96 16.92
CA GLY A 97 -9.63 -5.56 16.86
C GLY A 97 -9.68 -4.97 15.45
N VAL A 98 -9.58 -5.79 14.40
CA VAL A 98 -9.88 -5.38 13.03
C VAL A 98 -10.92 -6.29 12.37
N VAL A 99 -11.75 -5.72 11.50
CA VAL A 99 -12.84 -6.43 10.81
C VAL A 99 -12.93 -5.96 9.36
N LEU A 100 -13.13 -6.88 8.43
CA LEU A 100 -13.41 -6.52 7.04
C LEU A 100 -14.87 -6.05 6.90
N PRO A 101 -15.13 -4.81 6.45
CA PRO A 101 -16.50 -4.29 6.31
C PRO A 101 -17.28 -4.93 5.15
N VAL A 102 -16.55 -5.56 4.23
CA VAL A 102 -17.04 -6.39 3.15
C VAL A 102 -16.00 -7.47 2.90
N ARG A 103 -16.42 -8.67 2.49
CA ARG A 103 -15.47 -9.71 2.10
C ARG A 103 -14.89 -9.38 0.71
N PRO A 104 -13.56 -9.29 0.53
CA PRO A 104 -12.96 -9.17 -0.79
C PRO A 104 -13.18 -10.45 -1.59
N THR A 105 -13.41 -10.29 -2.90
CA THR A 105 -13.63 -11.41 -3.82
C THR A 105 -12.39 -11.74 -4.64
N HIS A 106 -11.47 -10.78 -4.79
CA HIS A 106 -10.23 -10.94 -5.54
C HIS A 106 -9.06 -10.30 -4.81
N GLN A 107 -7.87 -10.74 -5.18
CA GLN A 107 -6.61 -10.11 -4.85
C GLN A 107 -5.96 -9.62 -6.14
N VAL A 108 -5.66 -8.33 -6.23
CA VAL A 108 -4.83 -7.74 -7.29
C VAL A 108 -3.43 -7.57 -6.75
N GLN A 109 -2.45 -8.19 -7.43
CA GLN A 109 -1.04 -8.07 -7.11
C GLN A 109 -0.33 -7.27 -8.20
N LEU A 110 0.48 -6.30 -7.78
CA LEU A 110 1.39 -5.54 -8.63
C LEU A 110 2.83 -5.88 -8.27
N ASP A 111 3.67 -6.07 -9.26
CA ASP A 111 5.08 -6.39 -9.10
C ASP A 111 5.92 -5.46 -9.98
N TRP A 112 6.93 -4.82 -9.41
CA TRP A 112 7.86 -3.96 -10.16
C TRP A 112 9.23 -3.92 -9.50
N GLN A 113 10.22 -3.42 -10.24
CA GLN A 113 11.57 -3.16 -9.72
C GLN A 113 11.69 -1.71 -9.22
N ASP A 114 12.22 -1.53 -8.01
CA ASP A 114 12.56 -0.25 -7.40
C ASP A 114 14.06 -0.26 -7.06
N GLY A 115 14.88 0.16 -8.03
CA GLY A 115 16.34 -0.01 -7.98
C GLY A 115 16.73 -1.49 -7.91
N PRO A 116 17.53 -1.93 -6.92
CA PRO A 116 17.91 -3.33 -6.76
C PRO A 116 16.83 -4.18 -6.05
N THR A 117 15.68 -3.60 -5.72
CA THR A 117 14.65 -4.26 -4.89
C THR A 117 13.42 -4.57 -5.73
N HIS A 118 13.00 -5.85 -5.72
CA HIS A 118 11.68 -6.24 -6.22
C HIS A 118 10.62 -5.84 -5.18
N VAL A 119 9.61 -5.09 -5.62
CA VAL A 119 8.50 -4.65 -4.77
C VAL A 119 7.22 -5.32 -5.24
N THR A 120 6.52 -5.92 -4.28
CA THR A 120 5.18 -6.48 -4.48
C THR A 120 4.18 -5.68 -3.68
N PHE A 121 3.14 -5.20 -4.35
CA PHE A 121 1.96 -4.59 -3.71
C PHE A 121 0.76 -5.51 -3.89
N VAL A 122 -0.03 -5.70 -2.82
CA VAL A 122 -1.20 -6.57 -2.83
C VAL A 122 -2.42 -5.78 -2.35
N ALA A 123 -3.41 -5.63 -3.23
CA ALA A 123 -4.72 -5.09 -2.92
C ALA A 123 -5.77 -6.20 -2.86
N GLN A 124 -6.51 -6.27 -1.76
CA GLN A 124 -7.74 -7.08 -1.71
C GLN A 124 -8.88 -6.22 -2.23
N VAL A 125 -9.65 -6.72 -3.20
CA VAL A 125 -10.67 -5.92 -3.89
C VAL A 125 -12.04 -6.58 -3.91
N ALA A 126 -13.07 -5.76 -3.98
CA ALA A 126 -14.46 -6.15 -4.22
C ALA A 126 -15.09 -5.19 -5.23
N TYR A 127 -16.02 -5.70 -6.03
CA TYR A 127 -16.78 -4.89 -6.97
C TYR A 127 -17.94 -4.19 -6.25
N ALA A 128 -18.05 -2.88 -6.42
CA ALA A 128 -19.13 -2.07 -5.85
C ALA A 128 -19.36 -0.80 -6.67
N ASP A 129 -20.63 -0.44 -6.86
CA ASP A 129 -21.05 0.78 -7.53
C ASP A 129 -20.40 0.99 -8.91
N GLY A 130 -20.35 -0.09 -9.70
CA GLY A 130 -19.80 -0.05 -11.06
C GLY A 130 -18.28 -0.07 -11.15
N ALA A 131 -17.55 -0.24 -10.04
CA ALA A 131 -16.08 -0.23 -10.03
C ALA A 131 -15.47 -1.24 -9.05
N TRP A 132 -14.25 -1.69 -9.37
CA TRP A 132 -13.42 -2.41 -8.41
C TRP A 132 -12.86 -1.44 -7.36
N ARG A 133 -13.02 -1.81 -6.08
CA ARG A 133 -12.57 -1.02 -4.94
C ARG A 133 -11.73 -1.85 -4.01
N GLU A 134 -10.73 -1.23 -3.43
CA GLU A 134 -9.88 -1.87 -2.44
C GLU A 134 -10.57 -1.95 -1.08
N VAL A 135 -10.53 -3.12 -0.47
CA VAL A 135 -11.11 -3.38 0.83
C VAL A 135 -10.01 -3.38 1.87
N TRP A 136 -10.02 -2.38 2.75
CA TRP A 136 -9.17 -2.38 3.95
C TRP A 136 -9.98 -2.78 5.18
N PRO A 137 -9.35 -3.45 6.17
CA PRO A 137 -9.97 -3.70 7.45
C PRO A 137 -10.33 -2.40 8.18
N CYS A 138 -11.51 -2.39 8.80
CA CYS A 138 -11.89 -1.39 9.78
C CYS A 138 -11.16 -1.65 11.09
N ILE A 139 -10.54 -0.60 11.63
CA ILE A 139 -9.83 -0.64 12.90
C ILE A 139 -10.80 -0.20 13.98
N SER A 140 -11.00 -1.03 15.01
CA SER A 140 -11.81 -0.62 16.16
C SER A 140 -11.12 0.52 16.93
N ASP A 141 -11.88 1.43 17.50
CA ASP A 141 -11.34 2.53 18.29
C ASP A 141 -10.47 2.03 19.46
N ALA A 142 -10.85 0.89 20.05
CA ALA A 142 -10.06 0.25 21.11
C ALA A 142 -8.66 -0.20 20.65
N LYS A 143 -8.49 -0.54 19.37
CA LYS A 143 -7.22 -0.99 18.80
C LYS A 143 -6.29 0.16 18.38
N VAL A 144 -6.85 1.34 18.11
CA VAL A 144 -6.11 2.52 17.61
C VAL A 144 -4.89 2.88 18.48
N PRO A 145 -4.97 2.96 19.81
CA PRO A 145 -3.79 3.32 20.63
C PRO A 145 -2.62 2.35 20.47
N ALA A 146 -2.89 1.04 20.45
CA ALA A 146 -1.87 0.01 20.27
C ALA A 146 -1.21 0.11 18.89
N MET A 147 -2.00 0.38 17.83
CA MET A 147 -1.45 0.59 16.49
C MET A 147 -0.60 1.85 16.38
N ARG A 148 -1.01 2.95 17.04
CA ARG A 148 -0.22 4.18 17.10
C ARG A 148 1.12 3.95 17.80
N ALA A 149 1.12 3.27 18.95
CA ALA A 149 2.34 2.92 19.65
C ALA A 149 3.27 2.04 18.79
N ALA A 150 2.71 1.06 18.09
CA ALA A 150 3.49 0.22 17.17
C ALA A 150 4.06 1.00 15.98
N ASN A 151 3.30 1.94 15.38
CA ASN A 151 3.80 2.84 14.33
C ASN A 151 4.95 3.70 14.84
N GLU A 152 4.82 4.26 16.04
CA GLU A 152 5.85 5.10 16.64
C GLU A 152 7.13 4.31 16.94
N ALA A 153 7.02 3.12 17.54
CA ALA A 153 8.16 2.24 17.77
C ALA A 153 8.89 1.91 16.45
N ARG A 154 8.13 1.61 15.37
CA ARG A 154 8.70 1.40 14.04
C ARG A 154 9.39 2.66 13.48
N ARG A 155 8.83 3.85 13.68
CA ARG A 155 9.47 5.11 13.26
C ARG A 155 10.79 5.33 14.00
N GLN A 156 10.81 5.15 15.32
CA GLN A 156 12.01 5.29 16.14
C GLN A 156 13.09 4.28 15.72
N GLN A 157 12.71 3.02 15.47
CA GLN A 157 13.65 2.01 14.99
C GLN A 157 14.24 2.39 13.62
N ARG A 158 13.42 2.86 12.68
CA ARG A 158 13.90 3.33 11.36
C ARG A 158 14.83 4.53 11.47
N GLN A 159 14.49 5.51 12.31
CA GLN A 159 15.34 6.69 12.54
C GLN A 159 16.68 6.30 13.16
N ARG A 160 16.68 5.39 14.14
CA ARG A 160 17.92 4.86 14.73
C ARG A 160 18.78 4.18 13.67
N ALA A 161 18.19 3.30 12.86
CA ALA A 161 18.90 2.60 11.80
C ALA A 161 19.49 3.57 10.75
N GLN A 162 18.74 4.61 10.36
CA GLN A 162 19.23 5.65 9.45
C GLN A 162 20.38 6.45 10.05
N SER A 163 20.30 6.83 11.33
CA SER A 163 21.37 7.53 12.04
C SER A 163 22.64 6.69 12.11
N LEU A 164 22.51 5.40 12.46
CA LEU A 164 23.64 4.46 12.48
C LEU A 164 24.25 4.28 11.08
N ALA A 165 23.42 4.14 10.04
CA ALA A 165 23.88 4.02 8.64
C ALA A 165 24.58 5.28 8.12
N ALA A 166 24.14 6.47 8.55
CA ALA A 166 24.76 7.74 8.21
C ALA A 166 26.12 7.93 8.89
N ASN A 167 26.28 7.40 10.11
CA ASN A 167 27.50 7.52 10.92
C ASN A 167 28.50 6.36 10.76
N LEU A 168 28.32 5.49 9.74
CA LEU A 168 29.30 4.44 9.43
C LEU A 168 30.65 5.05 9.06
N SER A 169 31.74 4.43 9.52
CA SER A 169 33.07 4.81 9.04
C SER A 169 33.18 4.58 7.51
N PRO A 170 33.94 5.41 6.77
CA PRO A 170 34.08 5.25 5.32
C PRO A 170 34.58 3.85 4.91
N ALA A 171 35.49 3.27 5.69
CA ALA A 171 36.01 1.92 5.48
C ALA A 171 34.91 0.86 5.62
N LEU A 172 34.15 0.90 6.72
CA LEU A 172 33.06 -0.06 6.95
C LEU A 172 31.95 0.09 5.91
N ARG A 173 31.56 1.34 5.59
CA ARG A 173 30.55 1.60 4.55
C ARG A 173 30.95 0.99 3.20
N LYS A 174 32.21 1.15 2.79
CA LYS A 174 32.73 0.56 1.54
C LYS A 174 32.67 -0.96 1.56
N GLU A 175 33.06 -1.57 2.68
CA GLU A 175 33.02 -3.03 2.85
C GLU A 175 31.59 -3.58 2.76
N LEU A 176 30.64 -2.96 3.46
CA LEU A 176 29.23 -3.36 3.46
C LEU A 176 28.59 -3.21 2.08
N LEU A 177 28.86 -2.10 1.38
CA LEU A 177 28.38 -1.91 0.00
C LEU A 177 28.95 -2.95 -0.98
N ALA A 178 30.20 -3.37 -0.79
CA ALA A 178 30.80 -4.41 -1.62
C ALA A 178 30.13 -5.79 -1.42
N LEU A 179 29.79 -6.14 -0.18
CA LEU A 179 29.01 -7.35 0.12
C LEU A 179 27.61 -7.28 -0.50
N LEU A 180 26.94 -6.13 -0.35
CA LEU A 180 25.61 -5.92 -0.93
C LEU A 180 25.61 -6.02 -2.47
N ALA A 181 26.63 -5.48 -3.14
CA ALA A 181 26.78 -5.58 -4.59
C ALA A 181 26.94 -7.02 -5.10
N LYS A 182 27.42 -7.94 -4.26
CA LYS A 182 27.52 -9.38 -4.56
C LYS A 182 26.27 -10.17 -4.21
N GLY A 183 25.25 -9.54 -3.63
CA GLY A 183 24.06 -10.22 -3.10
C GLY A 183 24.29 -10.88 -1.72
N GLU A 184 25.43 -10.64 -1.07
CA GLU A 184 25.83 -11.25 0.21
C GLU A 184 25.21 -10.52 1.42
N ARG A 185 23.88 -10.32 1.41
CA ARG A 185 23.17 -9.51 2.41
C ARG A 185 23.33 -10.06 3.84
N ILE A 186 23.30 -11.37 4.02
CA ILE A 186 23.47 -11.99 5.35
C ILE A 186 24.86 -11.71 5.92
N ASP A 187 25.89 -11.74 5.06
CA ASP A 187 27.26 -11.48 5.50
C ASP A 187 27.47 -9.99 5.77
N ALA A 188 26.84 -9.09 5.02
CA ALA A 188 26.79 -7.67 5.35
C ALA A 188 26.19 -7.42 6.75
N ILE A 189 25.09 -8.12 7.09
CA ILE A 189 24.44 -8.01 8.41
C ILE A 189 25.38 -8.51 9.52
N LYS A 190 25.97 -9.69 9.34
CA LYS A 190 26.93 -10.25 10.32
C LYS A 190 28.12 -9.32 10.50
N ARG A 191 28.67 -8.80 9.40
CA ARG A 191 29.82 -7.90 9.42
C ARG A 191 29.54 -6.61 10.19
N TYR A 192 28.37 -5.99 9.96
CA TYR A 192 27.97 -4.82 10.72
C TYR A 192 27.78 -5.15 12.21
N GLN A 193 27.13 -6.28 12.53
CA GLN A 193 26.93 -6.73 13.91
C GLN A 193 28.25 -6.98 14.65
N GLU A 194 29.24 -7.59 13.99
CA GLU A 194 30.56 -7.85 14.58
C GLU A 194 31.27 -6.56 15.02
N VAL A 195 31.16 -5.50 14.21
CA VAL A 195 31.83 -4.21 14.47
C VAL A 195 31.03 -3.33 15.43
N SER A 196 29.72 -3.22 15.23
CA SER A 196 28.85 -2.33 16.01
C SER A 196 28.36 -2.92 17.34
N LYS A 197 28.38 -4.26 17.46
CA LYS A 197 27.76 -5.02 18.56
C LYS A 197 26.25 -4.82 18.71
N GLU A 198 25.59 -4.29 17.67
CA GLU A 198 24.13 -4.16 17.64
C GLU A 198 23.45 -5.52 17.49
N ASP A 199 22.21 -5.62 17.96
CA ASP A 199 21.41 -6.84 17.78
C ASP A 199 21.09 -7.12 16.29
N LEU A 200 20.57 -8.31 16.01
CA LEU A 200 20.27 -8.74 14.64
C LEU A 200 19.23 -7.84 13.97
N ALA A 201 18.20 -7.40 14.71
CA ALA A 201 17.12 -6.60 14.14
C ALA A 201 17.60 -5.20 13.77
N THR A 202 18.39 -4.57 14.63
CA THR A 202 19.02 -3.28 14.39
C THR A 202 20.04 -3.38 13.26
N SER A 203 20.86 -4.43 13.25
CA SER A 203 21.86 -4.67 12.20
C SER A 203 21.21 -4.83 10.83
N ARG A 204 20.15 -5.63 10.73
CA ARG A 204 19.36 -5.76 9.51
C ARG A 204 18.80 -4.40 9.04
N ALA A 205 18.19 -3.64 9.96
CA ALA A 205 17.61 -2.34 9.63
C ALA A 205 18.67 -1.34 9.15
N VAL A 206 19.88 -1.37 9.70
CA VAL A 206 21.01 -0.55 9.24
C VAL A 206 21.42 -0.94 7.83
N ILE A 207 21.60 -2.24 7.55
CA ILE A 207 21.95 -2.71 6.22
C ILE A 207 20.88 -2.34 5.17
N GLU A 208 19.60 -2.39 5.53
CA GLU A 208 18.49 -1.92 4.67
C GLU A 208 18.51 -0.40 4.45
N ALA A 209 19.06 0.38 5.38
CA ALA A 209 19.17 1.83 5.28
C ALA A 209 20.42 2.32 4.50
N ILE A 210 21.38 1.43 4.24
CA ILE A 210 22.55 1.75 3.42
C ILE A 210 22.12 1.73 1.95
N LYS A 211 22.20 2.90 1.30
CA LYS A 211 22.11 3.08 -0.15
C LYS A 211 23.50 3.27 -0.74
#